data_AF-A0A935BLZ4-F1
#
_entry.id   AF-A0A935BLZ4-F1
#
_cell.length_a   1.000
_cell.length_b   1.000
_cell.length_c   1.000
_cell.angle_alpha   90.00
_cell.angle_beta   90.00
_cell.angle_gamma   90.00
#
_symmetry.space_group_name_H-M   'P 1'
#
loop_
_entity.id
_entity.type
_entity.pdbx_description
1 polymer ?
#
loop_
_entity_poly.entity_id
_entity_poly.type
_entity_poly.pdbx_seq_one_letter_code
_entity_poly.pdbx_strand_id
1 'polypeptide(L)'
;MSDELSGEDQLRLNVLLSQNLRAIRLDESRMEPRALTDKGEAVMPLNPNCRSDKYLRLVREVLSGHALGSPGGYPVYLSRWTRHGQMASDSLARLLLTGEPEAVVAVVYSPALDDDLAEAAWWAMPTIENARLMLRREAVAQGRMGPILADFLVEHLPFLQDDHLAIMDTITVLLHSGCLTQEGLASIWNRGKHCNTHYVAFLEWQRLPVTEQADDTLGLSVFCCADNALAEKLNLAYSAAGQAFIEAALDILARPETQEVVSRTLNAIGAFFRMSGAEDTARILVERPDLAPSIEALHALALVDESMILSVFARSTAIGSLMRRKIGPIVAPVQTHLRGLLATQAP
;
A
#
# COMPACT_ATOMS: atom_id res chain seq x y z
N MET A 1 0.76 3.38 49.02
CA MET A 1 0.04 3.23 47.74
C MET A 1 0.20 1.77 47.34
N SER A 2 -0.86 1.06 46.98
CA SER A 2 -0.78 -0.37 46.64
C SER A 2 0.21 -0.59 45.49
N ASP A 3 1.05 -1.61 45.61
CA ASP A 3 1.95 -2.10 44.55
C ASP A 3 1.36 -3.33 43.84
N GLU A 4 0.14 -3.72 44.19
CA GLU A 4 -0.55 -4.90 43.68
C GLU A 4 -1.95 -4.55 43.16
N LEU A 5 -2.46 -5.37 42.23
CA LEU A 5 -3.84 -5.29 41.73
C LEU A 5 -4.85 -5.50 42.87
N SER A 6 -6.10 -5.08 42.67
CA SER A 6 -7.16 -5.45 43.62
C SER A 6 -7.32 -6.96 43.65
N GLY A 7 -7.59 -7.55 44.82
CA GLY A 7 -7.75 -9.01 44.93
C GLY A 7 -8.89 -9.55 44.05
N GLU A 8 -9.92 -8.73 43.83
CA GLU A 8 -11.01 -9.03 42.89
C GLU A 8 -10.53 -9.11 41.44
N ASP A 9 -9.80 -8.10 40.96
CA ASP A 9 -9.31 -8.10 39.58
C ASP A 9 -8.22 -9.16 39.36
N GLN A 10 -7.39 -9.45 40.36
CA GLN A 10 -6.40 -10.51 40.28
C GLN A 10 -7.08 -11.88 40.11
N LEU A 11 -8.15 -12.15 40.87
CA LEU A 11 -8.95 -13.37 40.69
C LEU A 11 -9.59 -13.41 39.30
N ARG A 12 -10.22 -12.32 38.85
CA ARG A 12 -10.89 -12.25 37.54
C ARG A 12 -9.91 -12.44 36.38
N LEU A 13 -8.71 -11.85 36.46
CA LEU A 13 -7.65 -12.05 35.48
C LEU A 13 -7.18 -13.50 35.45
N ASN A 14 -6.98 -14.15 36.60
CA ASN A 14 -6.59 -15.56 36.63
C ASN A 14 -7.66 -16.46 35.99
N VAL A 15 -8.94 -16.16 36.21
CA VAL A 15 -10.06 -16.86 35.56
C VAL A 15 -10.05 -16.62 34.05
N LEU A 16 -9.86 -15.37 33.60
CA LEU A 16 -9.75 -15.04 32.17
C LEU A 16 -8.59 -15.80 31.50
N LEU A 17 -7.41 -15.78 32.12
CA LEU A 17 -6.16 -16.38 31.62
C LEU A 17 -6.16 -17.92 31.67
N SER A 18 -7.14 -18.55 32.33
CA SER A 18 -7.32 -20.01 32.29
C SER A 18 -8.08 -20.50 31.05
N GLN A 19 -8.59 -19.58 30.23
CA GLN A 19 -9.31 -19.90 28.99
C GLN A 19 -8.35 -19.94 27.79
N ASN A 20 -8.82 -20.49 26.67
CA ASN A 20 -8.10 -20.42 25.40
C ASN A 20 -8.26 -19.03 24.78
N LEU A 21 -7.24 -18.20 24.92
CA LEU A 21 -7.22 -16.83 24.42
C LEU A 21 -6.43 -16.72 23.12
N ARG A 22 -6.95 -15.93 22.17
CA ARG A 22 -6.27 -15.58 20.91
C ARG A 22 -5.54 -14.24 20.99
N ALA A 23 -6.14 -13.25 21.66
CA ALA A 23 -5.57 -11.91 21.83
C ALA A 23 -6.20 -11.20 23.03
N ILE A 24 -5.48 -10.22 23.59
CA ILE A 24 -5.98 -9.31 24.62
C ILE A 24 -5.72 -7.87 24.18
N ARG A 25 -6.73 -7.02 24.33
CA ARG A 25 -6.66 -5.56 24.13
C ARG A 25 -7.09 -4.86 25.41
N LEU A 26 -6.36 -3.82 25.80
CA LEU A 26 -6.74 -2.98 26.94
C LEU A 26 -7.39 -1.69 26.45
N ASP A 27 -8.63 -1.46 26.85
CA ASP A 27 -9.25 -0.14 26.74
C ASP A 27 -8.83 0.68 27.96
N GLU A 28 -7.81 1.51 27.79
CA GLU A 28 -7.25 2.33 28.88
C GLU A 28 -8.24 3.41 29.36
N SER A 29 -9.09 3.90 28.46
CA SER A 29 -10.07 4.94 28.78
C SER A 29 -11.21 4.40 29.65
N ARG A 30 -11.65 3.17 29.36
CA ARG A 30 -12.72 2.48 30.09
C ARG A 30 -12.20 1.62 31.24
N MET A 31 -10.88 1.43 31.35
CA MET A 31 -10.24 0.51 32.29
C MET A 31 -10.81 -0.91 32.13
N GLU A 32 -10.86 -1.42 30.89
CA GLU A 32 -11.47 -2.70 30.54
C GLU A 32 -10.52 -3.55 29.68
N PRO A 33 -9.95 -4.64 30.22
CA PRO A 33 -9.43 -5.73 29.41
C PRO A 33 -10.53 -6.40 28.59
N ARG A 34 -10.25 -6.55 27.30
CA ARG A 34 -11.05 -7.31 26.34
C ARG A 34 -10.19 -8.46 25.85
N ALA A 35 -10.74 -9.66 25.83
CA ALA A 35 -10.05 -10.84 25.33
C ALA A 35 -10.83 -11.49 24.19
N LEU A 36 -10.13 -11.83 23.13
CA LEU A 36 -10.66 -12.64 22.05
C LEU A 36 -10.45 -14.11 22.39
N THR A 37 -11.53 -14.88 22.41
CA THR A 37 -11.52 -16.33 22.62
C THR A 37 -12.09 -17.03 21.38
N ASP A 38 -11.95 -18.36 21.31
CA ASP A 38 -12.58 -19.16 20.24
C ASP A 38 -14.12 -19.06 20.22
N LYS A 39 -14.73 -18.63 21.34
CA LYS A 39 -16.19 -18.53 21.51
C LYS A 39 -16.72 -17.10 21.41
N GLY A 40 -15.85 -16.11 21.21
CA GLY A 40 -16.20 -14.69 21.13
C GLY A 40 -15.39 -13.79 22.08
N GLU A 41 -15.87 -12.56 22.26
CA GLU A 41 -15.22 -11.54 23.07
C GLU A 41 -15.65 -11.63 24.55
N ALA A 42 -14.67 -11.67 25.44
CA ALA A 42 -14.86 -11.53 26.88
C ALA A 42 -14.42 -10.13 27.32
N VAL A 43 -15.21 -9.48 28.17
CA VAL A 43 -14.94 -8.14 28.70
C VAL A 43 -14.92 -8.20 30.22
N MET A 44 -13.94 -7.54 30.83
CA MET A 44 -13.74 -7.53 32.26
C MET A 44 -13.46 -6.10 32.75
N PRO A 45 -14.40 -5.42 33.45
CA PRO A 45 -14.11 -4.10 34.01
C PRO A 45 -13.13 -4.21 35.19
N LEU A 46 -12.16 -3.29 35.23
CA LEU A 46 -11.17 -3.17 36.31
C LEU A 46 -11.68 -2.26 37.44
N ASN A 47 -11.26 -2.61 38.66
CA ASN A 47 -11.49 -1.87 39.90
C ASN A 47 -10.15 -1.35 40.44
N PRO A 48 -9.61 -0.25 39.88
CA PRO A 48 -8.29 0.25 40.24
C PRO A 48 -8.23 0.70 41.69
N ASN A 49 -7.24 0.18 42.43
CA ASN A 49 -6.93 0.56 43.82
C ASN A 49 -5.80 1.61 43.90
N CYS A 50 -5.31 2.09 42.76
CA CYS A 50 -4.29 3.12 42.62
C CYS A 50 -4.52 3.94 41.32
N ARG A 51 -3.59 4.83 40.96
CA ARG A 51 -3.68 5.64 39.74
C ARG A 51 -3.79 4.74 38.50
N SER A 52 -4.66 5.09 37.56
CA SER A 52 -4.96 4.31 36.35
C SER A 52 -3.73 3.86 35.59
N ASP A 53 -2.78 4.75 35.30
CA ASP A 53 -1.55 4.41 34.56
C ASP A 53 -0.70 3.35 35.29
N LYS A 54 -0.60 3.46 36.63
CA LYS A 54 0.09 2.48 37.45
C LYS A 54 -0.66 1.15 37.44
N TYR A 55 -1.99 1.21 37.54
CA TYR A 55 -2.83 0.03 37.57
C TYR A 55 -2.76 -0.75 36.24
N LEU A 56 -2.85 -0.05 35.10
CA LEU A 56 -2.70 -0.64 33.77
C LEU A 56 -1.31 -1.28 33.59
N ARG A 57 -0.25 -0.67 34.13
CA ARG A 57 1.09 -1.29 34.15
C ARG A 57 1.10 -2.60 34.91
N LEU A 58 0.49 -2.66 36.09
CA LEU A 58 0.38 -3.90 36.88
C LEU A 58 -0.44 -4.97 36.14
N VAL A 59 -1.51 -4.59 35.45
CA VAL A 59 -2.28 -5.51 34.59
C VAL A 59 -1.39 -6.06 33.48
N ARG A 60 -0.69 -5.20 32.75
CA ARG A 60 0.25 -5.58 31.68
C ARG A 60 1.37 -6.49 32.17
N GLU A 61 1.88 -6.28 33.38
CA GLU A 61 2.87 -7.15 34.02
C GLU A 61 2.30 -8.56 34.28
N VAL A 62 1.08 -8.67 34.79
CA VAL A 62 0.40 -9.96 34.99
C VAL A 62 0.16 -10.68 33.66
N LEU A 63 -0.36 -9.97 32.66
CA LEU A 63 -0.61 -10.52 31.32
C LEU A 63 0.69 -11.01 30.67
N SER A 64 1.74 -10.19 30.71
CA SER A 64 3.06 -10.54 30.18
C SER A 64 3.68 -11.72 30.92
N GLY A 65 3.55 -11.76 32.25
CA GLY A 65 4.02 -12.86 33.08
C GLY A 65 3.35 -14.19 32.73
N HIS A 66 2.04 -14.16 32.51
CA HIS A 66 1.29 -15.34 32.06
C HIS A 66 1.69 -15.77 30.64
N ALA A 67 1.71 -14.83 29.69
CA ALA A 67 1.94 -15.13 28.27
C ALA A 67 3.38 -15.59 27.98
N LEU A 68 4.38 -15.00 28.65
CA LEU A 68 5.79 -15.21 28.37
C LEU A 68 6.52 -16.04 29.44
N GLY A 69 5.86 -16.36 30.57
CA GLY A 69 6.42 -17.19 31.63
C GLY A 69 7.55 -16.54 32.43
N SER A 70 7.60 -15.20 32.51
CA SER A 70 8.70 -14.47 33.18
C SER A 70 8.18 -13.37 34.12
N PRO A 71 8.68 -13.29 35.38
CA PRO A 71 8.19 -12.37 36.41
C PRO A 71 8.60 -10.89 36.21
N GLY A 72 9.22 -10.53 35.08
CA GLY A 72 9.79 -9.18 34.84
C GLY A 72 9.06 -8.30 33.82
N GLY A 73 7.94 -8.78 33.25
CA GLY A 73 7.12 -8.02 32.30
C GLY A 73 7.76 -7.69 30.94
N TYR A 74 6.99 -6.99 30.11
CA TYR A 74 7.42 -6.38 28.84
C TYR A 74 8.02 -4.98 29.14
N PRO A 75 9.07 -4.47 28.45
CA PRO A 75 9.75 -4.96 27.24
C PRO A 75 11.07 -5.71 27.51
N VAL A 76 11.41 -6.03 28.77
CA VAL A 76 12.68 -6.68 29.15
C VAL A 76 12.95 -7.96 28.35
N TYR A 77 11.89 -8.67 27.95
CA TYR A 77 11.97 -9.90 27.17
C TYR A 77 12.30 -9.70 25.67
N LEU A 78 11.87 -8.61 25.02
CA LEU A 78 12.20 -8.35 23.60
C LEU A 78 13.71 -8.29 23.34
N SER A 79 14.46 -7.75 24.31
CA SER A 79 15.93 -7.63 24.24
C SER A 79 16.67 -8.98 24.24
N ARG A 80 16.05 -10.03 24.81
CA ARG A 80 16.59 -11.40 24.83
C ARG A 80 16.07 -12.24 23.67
N TRP A 81 14.85 -11.98 23.24
CA TRP A 81 14.15 -12.69 22.17
C TRP A 81 14.74 -12.39 20.79
N THR A 82 15.16 -11.15 20.54
CA THR A 82 15.94 -10.75 19.35
C THR A 82 17.31 -11.43 19.22
N ARG A 83 17.85 -12.02 20.31
CA ARG A 83 19.13 -12.74 20.29
C ARG A 83 19.01 -14.23 19.98
N HIS A 84 17.85 -14.84 20.24
CA HIS A 84 17.56 -16.23 19.90
C HIS A 84 16.66 -16.23 18.68
N GLY A 85 17.25 -16.22 17.48
CA GLY A 85 16.59 -16.05 16.17
C GLY A 85 15.64 -17.18 15.75
N GLN A 86 14.69 -17.57 16.60
CA GLN A 86 13.62 -18.50 16.27
C GLN A 86 12.26 -17.84 16.50
N MET A 87 11.76 -17.19 15.45
CA MET A 87 10.37 -16.74 15.33
C MET A 87 9.48 -17.96 15.05
N ALA A 88 9.25 -18.81 16.04
CA ALA A 88 8.22 -19.86 15.92
C ALA A 88 6.82 -19.23 16.03
N SER A 89 5.88 -19.68 15.20
CA SER A 89 4.48 -19.18 15.12
C SER A 89 3.78 -19.14 16.49
N ASP A 90 3.93 -20.20 17.29
CA ASP A 90 3.34 -20.31 18.64
C ASP A 90 3.81 -19.21 19.59
N SER A 91 5.01 -18.67 19.37
CA SER A 91 5.55 -17.59 20.19
C SER A 91 5.01 -16.21 19.80
N LEU A 92 4.51 -16.05 18.56
CA LEU A 92 3.88 -14.81 18.11
C LEU A 92 2.46 -14.67 18.66
N ALA A 93 1.69 -15.77 18.69
CA ALA A 93 0.36 -15.78 19.29
C ALA A 93 0.38 -15.33 20.76
N ARG A 94 1.40 -15.75 21.52
CA ARG A 94 1.59 -15.32 22.92
C ARG A 94 1.84 -13.83 23.07
N LEU A 95 2.46 -13.16 22.10
CA LEU A 95 2.67 -11.71 22.15
C LEU A 95 1.34 -10.94 22.15
N LEU A 96 0.33 -11.45 21.45
CA LEU A 96 -1.01 -10.85 21.42
C LEU A 96 -1.75 -10.96 22.77
N LEU A 97 -1.27 -11.79 23.70
CA LEU A 97 -1.85 -11.94 25.04
C LEU A 97 -1.30 -10.94 26.06
N THR A 98 -0.29 -10.15 25.70
CA THR A 98 0.35 -9.20 26.64
C THR A 98 -0.52 -7.96 26.89
N GLY A 99 -1.48 -7.68 26.00
CA GLY A 99 -2.24 -6.42 25.99
C GLY A 99 -1.45 -5.24 25.43
N GLU A 100 -0.17 -5.41 25.08
CA GLU A 100 0.74 -4.35 24.64
C GLU A 100 0.56 -4.00 23.16
N PRO A 101 0.33 -2.72 22.82
CA PRO A 101 0.18 -2.32 21.42
C PRO A 101 1.46 -2.60 20.62
N GLU A 102 2.64 -2.41 21.20
CA GLU A 102 3.92 -2.71 20.54
C GLU A 102 4.08 -4.21 20.24
N ALA A 103 3.50 -5.08 21.06
CA ALA A 103 3.52 -6.52 20.81
C ALA A 103 2.65 -6.88 19.60
N VAL A 104 1.49 -6.22 19.43
CA VAL A 104 0.67 -6.36 18.22
C VAL A 104 1.44 -5.89 16.98
N VAL A 105 2.10 -4.72 17.05
CA VAL A 105 2.95 -4.24 15.95
C VAL A 105 4.03 -5.27 15.61
N ALA A 106 4.76 -5.80 16.61
CA ALA A 106 5.80 -6.79 16.38
C ALA A 106 5.28 -8.05 15.66
N VAL A 107 4.08 -8.52 16.02
CA VAL A 107 3.42 -9.65 15.36
C VAL A 107 3.10 -9.31 13.90
N VAL A 108 2.53 -8.15 13.62
CA VAL A 108 2.17 -7.71 12.26
C VAL A 108 3.41 -7.59 11.35
N TYR A 109 4.55 -7.16 11.91
CA TYR A 109 5.81 -7.07 11.16
C TYR A 109 6.47 -8.44 10.89
N SER A 110 6.08 -9.49 11.62
CA SER A 110 6.72 -10.80 11.52
C SER A 110 6.60 -11.39 10.11
N PRO A 111 7.68 -11.98 9.55
CA PRO A 111 7.60 -12.74 8.31
C PRO A 111 6.81 -14.04 8.45
N ALA A 112 6.61 -14.52 9.68
CA ALA A 112 5.83 -15.72 9.99
C ALA A 112 4.35 -15.42 10.31
N LEU A 113 3.86 -14.22 9.95
CA LEU A 113 2.44 -13.87 10.09
C LEU A 113 1.58 -14.70 9.12
N ASP A 114 0.65 -15.48 9.66
CA ASP A 114 -0.39 -16.19 8.93
C ASP A 114 -1.76 -15.48 9.05
N ASP A 115 -2.76 -16.01 8.34
CA ASP A 115 -4.12 -15.44 8.28
C ASP A 115 -4.85 -15.45 9.64
N ASP A 116 -4.70 -16.53 10.42
CA ASP A 116 -5.38 -16.68 11.71
C ASP A 116 -4.79 -15.76 12.78
N LEU A 117 -3.48 -15.55 12.74
CA LEU A 117 -2.78 -14.60 13.60
C LEU A 117 -3.05 -13.16 13.16
N ALA A 118 -3.17 -12.90 11.86
CA ALA A 118 -3.58 -11.61 11.33
C ALA A 118 -4.98 -11.21 11.81
N GLU A 119 -5.94 -12.15 11.85
CA GLU A 119 -7.28 -11.92 12.40
C GLU A 119 -7.23 -11.49 13.88
N ALA A 120 -6.44 -12.18 14.70
CA ALA A 120 -6.30 -11.87 16.11
C ALA A 120 -5.60 -10.52 16.35
N ALA A 121 -4.53 -10.23 15.59
CA ALA A 121 -3.83 -8.95 15.62
C ALA A 121 -4.72 -7.80 15.11
N TRP A 122 -5.54 -8.05 14.09
CA TRP A 122 -6.47 -7.08 13.52
C TRP A 122 -7.55 -6.72 14.52
N TRP A 123 -8.14 -7.73 15.18
CA TRP A 123 -9.09 -7.50 16.26
C TRP A 123 -8.49 -6.68 17.40
N ALA A 124 -7.22 -6.93 17.75
CA ALA A 124 -6.53 -6.20 18.81
C ALA A 124 -6.18 -4.76 18.43
N MET A 125 -5.84 -4.47 17.18
CA MET A 125 -5.44 -3.14 16.74
C MET A 125 -5.74 -2.88 15.25
N PRO A 126 -6.99 -2.49 14.91
CA PRO A 126 -7.40 -2.27 13.54
C PRO A 126 -7.01 -0.87 13.04
N THR A 127 -5.77 -0.73 12.56
CA THR A 127 -5.24 0.54 12.02
C THR A 127 -4.90 0.43 10.54
N ILE A 128 -4.85 1.56 9.83
CA ILE A 128 -4.46 1.60 8.40
C ILE A 128 -3.06 1.03 8.20
N GLU A 129 -2.11 1.36 9.08
CA GLU A 129 -0.74 0.86 9.05
C GLU A 129 -0.69 -0.66 9.16
N ASN A 130 -1.45 -1.23 10.10
CA ASN A 130 -1.50 -2.67 10.29
C ASN A 130 -2.16 -3.36 9.09
N ALA A 131 -3.27 -2.85 8.59
CA ALA A 131 -3.93 -3.40 7.40
C ALA A 131 -2.98 -3.42 6.19
N ARG A 132 -2.24 -2.32 5.96
CA ARG A 132 -1.23 -2.26 4.90
C ARG A 132 -0.14 -3.31 5.06
N LEU A 133 0.41 -3.46 6.26
CA LEU A 133 1.50 -4.42 6.52
C LEU A 133 1.03 -5.86 6.40
N MET A 134 -0.13 -6.16 6.98
CA MET A 134 -0.78 -7.48 6.91
C MET A 134 -1.03 -7.88 5.45
N LEU A 135 -1.62 -6.99 4.64
CA LEU A 135 -1.92 -7.27 3.23
C LEU A 135 -0.69 -7.43 2.33
N ARG A 136 0.49 -6.96 2.74
CA ARG A 136 1.73 -7.25 2.01
C ARG A 136 2.16 -8.71 2.17
N ARG A 137 1.59 -9.47 3.11
CA ARG A 137 1.89 -10.89 3.30
C ARG A 137 0.96 -11.72 2.42
N GLU A 138 1.55 -12.52 1.55
CA GLU A 138 0.80 -13.41 0.64
C GLU A 138 -0.13 -14.36 1.42
N ALA A 139 0.33 -14.90 2.55
CA ALA A 139 -0.47 -15.77 3.42
C ALA A 139 -1.76 -15.11 3.93
N VAL A 140 -1.74 -13.79 4.13
CA VAL A 140 -2.90 -13.01 4.59
C VAL A 140 -3.74 -12.54 3.40
N ALA A 141 -3.08 -12.05 2.34
CA ALA A 141 -3.76 -11.57 1.13
C ALA A 141 -4.58 -12.67 0.43
N GLN A 142 -4.06 -13.91 0.40
CA GLN A 142 -4.76 -15.08 -0.12
C GLN A 142 -5.69 -15.75 0.89
N GLY A 143 -5.67 -15.29 2.15
CA GLY A 143 -6.48 -15.81 3.24
C GLY A 143 -7.84 -15.12 3.38
N ARG A 144 -8.53 -15.40 4.48
CA ARG A 144 -9.84 -14.82 4.81
C ARG A 144 -9.73 -13.33 5.14
N MET A 145 -8.59 -12.90 5.68
CA MET A 145 -8.37 -11.50 6.07
C MET A 145 -8.12 -10.59 4.86
N GLY A 146 -7.62 -11.12 3.74
CA GLY A 146 -7.32 -10.34 2.53
C GLY A 146 -8.46 -9.40 2.11
N PRO A 147 -9.65 -9.92 1.78
CA PRO A 147 -10.81 -9.08 1.42
C PRO A 147 -11.21 -8.10 2.52
N ILE A 148 -11.22 -8.53 3.79
CA ILE A 148 -11.62 -7.70 4.94
C ILE A 148 -10.72 -6.47 5.08
N LEU A 149 -9.40 -6.70 5.00
CA LEU A 149 -8.41 -5.63 5.12
C LEU A 149 -8.42 -4.72 3.88
N ALA A 150 -8.66 -5.28 2.70
CA ALA A 150 -8.75 -4.51 1.47
C ALA A 150 -9.96 -3.56 1.49
N ASP A 151 -11.13 -4.07 1.86
CA ASP A 151 -12.36 -3.28 2.00
C ASP A 151 -12.17 -2.15 3.03
N PHE A 152 -11.57 -2.47 4.18
CA PHE A 152 -11.22 -1.48 5.20
C PHE A 152 -10.35 -0.36 4.62
N LEU A 153 -9.27 -0.69 3.91
CA LEU A 153 -8.37 0.30 3.32
C LEU A 153 -9.05 1.15 2.25
N VAL A 154 -9.94 0.59 1.43
CA VAL A 154 -10.70 1.33 0.40
C VAL A 154 -11.66 2.33 1.02
N GLU A 155 -12.37 1.92 2.08
CA GLU A 155 -13.25 2.77 2.87
C GLU A 155 -12.47 3.90 3.55
N HIS A 156 -11.26 3.60 4.04
CA HIS A 156 -10.47 4.56 4.82
C HIS A 156 -9.51 5.43 4.01
N LEU A 157 -9.29 5.11 2.73
CA LEU A 157 -8.41 5.87 1.84
C LEU A 157 -8.72 7.39 1.80
N PRO A 158 -10.00 7.85 1.81
CA PRO A 158 -10.30 9.28 1.84
C PRO A 158 -9.82 10.00 3.11
N PHE A 159 -9.61 9.28 4.22
CA PHE A 159 -9.14 9.86 5.48
C PHE A 159 -7.63 10.11 5.50
N LEU A 160 -6.88 9.62 4.50
CA LEU A 160 -5.46 9.93 4.36
C LEU A 160 -5.21 11.38 3.89
N GLN A 161 -6.23 12.05 3.35
CA GLN A 161 -6.21 13.48 3.00
C GLN A 161 -4.97 13.87 2.17
N ASP A 162 -4.10 14.74 2.70
CA ASP A 162 -2.92 15.28 2.03
C ASP A 162 -1.65 14.44 2.29
N ASP A 163 -1.76 13.27 2.95
CA ASP A 163 -0.65 12.32 3.07
C ASP A 163 -0.50 11.52 1.77
N HIS A 164 0.07 12.18 0.77
CA HIS A 164 0.24 11.62 -0.56
C HIS A 164 1.10 10.34 -0.58
N LEU A 165 2.10 10.24 0.32
CA LEU A 165 2.91 9.02 0.45
C LEU A 165 2.06 7.87 0.96
N ALA A 166 1.29 8.09 2.03
CA ALA A 166 0.38 7.09 2.56
C ALA A 166 -0.67 6.67 1.53
N ILE A 167 -1.20 7.59 0.73
CA ILE A 167 -2.15 7.25 -0.36
C ILE A 167 -1.50 6.31 -1.36
N MET A 168 -0.33 6.67 -1.91
CA MET A 168 0.35 5.86 -2.92
C MET A 168 0.74 4.48 -2.36
N ASP A 169 1.23 4.41 -1.13
CA ASP A 169 1.59 3.15 -0.48
C ASP A 169 0.37 2.27 -0.22
N THR A 170 -0.76 2.87 0.17
CA THR A 170 -2.02 2.14 0.39
C THR A 170 -2.53 1.53 -0.92
N ILE A 171 -2.59 2.33 -1.98
CA ILE A 171 -3.04 1.85 -3.29
C ILE A 171 -2.07 0.80 -3.84
N THR A 172 -0.76 0.98 -3.66
CA THR A 172 0.24 -0.03 -4.05
C THR A 172 -0.02 -1.38 -3.37
N VAL A 173 -0.28 -1.38 -2.06
CA VAL A 173 -0.62 -2.61 -1.32
C VAL A 173 -1.90 -3.24 -1.84
N LEU A 174 -2.95 -2.43 -2.06
CA LEU A 174 -4.23 -2.91 -2.57
C LEU A 174 -4.12 -3.50 -3.99
N LEU A 175 -3.31 -2.89 -4.86
CA LEU A 175 -3.05 -3.41 -6.19
C LEU A 175 -2.26 -4.71 -6.13
N HIS A 176 -1.27 -4.82 -5.24
CA HIS A 176 -0.42 -5.99 -5.12
C HIS A 176 -1.14 -7.19 -4.46
N SER A 177 -2.03 -6.94 -3.49
CA SER A 177 -2.71 -8.00 -2.74
C SER A 177 -3.61 -8.87 -3.62
N GLY A 178 -4.13 -8.33 -4.73
CA GLY A 178 -5.06 -9.04 -5.61
C GLY A 178 -6.46 -9.19 -5.03
N CYS A 179 -6.75 -8.59 -3.87
CA CYS A 179 -8.05 -8.69 -3.20
C CYS A 179 -9.11 -7.72 -3.77
N LEU A 180 -8.71 -6.75 -4.60
CA LEU A 180 -9.62 -5.76 -5.16
C LEU A 180 -10.52 -6.36 -6.25
N THR A 181 -11.82 -6.05 -6.18
CA THR A 181 -12.75 -6.26 -7.29
C THR A 181 -12.52 -5.22 -8.40
N GLN A 182 -13.06 -5.48 -9.59
CA GLN A 182 -13.04 -4.49 -10.69
C GLN A 182 -13.75 -3.18 -10.31
N GLU A 183 -14.84 -3.27 -9.54
CA GLU A 183 -15.54 -2.09 -9.00
C GLU A 183 -14.66 -1.33 -8.00
N GLY A 184 -13.93 -2.04 -7.14
CA GLY A 184 -12.97 -1.45 -6.22
C GLY A 184 -11.84 -0.70 -6.94
N LEU A 185 -11.24 -1.32 -7.97
CA LEU A 185 -10.22 -0.68 -8.80
C LEU A 185 -10.76 0.59 -9.48
N ALA A 186 -11.94 0.50 -10.11
CA ALA A 186 -12.57 1.65 -10.76
C ALA A 186 -12.93 2.76 -9.76
N SER A 187 -13.37 2.42 -8.56
CA SER A 187 -13.67 3.39 -7.48
C SER A 187 -12.43 4.18 -7.06
N ILE A 188 -11.30 3.49 -6.81
CA ILE A 188 -10.03 4.15 -6.45
C ILE A 188 -9.53 5.02 -7.61
N TRP A 189 -9.56 4.50 -8.83
CA TRP A 189 -9.13 5.24 -10.03
C TRP A 189 -9.95 6.52 -10.24
N ASN A 190 -11.27 6.45 -10.11
CA ASN A 190 -12.13 7.62 -10.29
C ASN A 190 -11.86 8.74 -9.28
N ARG A 191 -11.32 8.44 -8.09
CA ARG A 191 -10.88 9.47 -7.13
C ARG A 191 -9.69 10.29 -7.64
N GLY A 192 -8.92 9.75 -8.58
CA GLY A 192 -7.81 10.45 -9.23
C GLY A 192 -8.21 11.76 -9.91
N LYS A 193 -9.46 11.88 -10.38
CA LYS A 193 -10.01 13.11 -10.97
C LYS A 193 -10.02 14.30 -10.00
N HIS A 194 -10.04 14.02 -8.70
CA HIS A 194 -10.03 15.04 -7.65
C HIS A 194 -8.67 15.15 -6.98
N CYS A 195 -7.95 14.03 -6.83
CA CYS A 195 -6.60 13.98 -6.26
C CYS A 195 -5.74 13.01 -7.07
N ASN A 196 -4.95 13.56 -8.00
CA ASN A 196 -4.21 12.80 -9.01
C ASN A 196 -3.15 11.85 -8.44
N THR A 197 -2.83 11.96 -7.15
CA THR A 197 -1.99 10.99 -6.42
C THR A 197 -2.56 9.58 -6.50
N HIS A 198 -3.88 9.43 -6.61
CA HIS A 198 -4.53 8.13 -6.72
C HIS A 198 -4.15 7.40 -8.01
N TYR A 199 -3.73 8.10 -9.06
CA TYR A 199 -3.32 7.47 -10.32
C TYR A 199 -1.91 6.86 -10.25
N VAL A 200 -1.00 7.41 -9.43
CA VAL A 200 0.43 7.10 -9.50
C VAL A 200 0.71 5.60 -9.40
N ALA A 201 0.15 4.93 -8.38
CA ALA A 201 0.35 3.50 -8.18
C ALA A 201 -0.24 2.66 -9.34
N PHE A 202 -1.35 3.09 -9.95
CA PHE A 202 -1.89 2.41 -11.13
C PHE A 202 -0.96 2.53 -12.35
N LEU A 203 -0.33 3.69 -12.53
CA LEU A 203 0.63 3.92 -13.61
C LEU A 203 1.90 3.08 -13.42
N GLU A 204 2.47 3.08 -12.21
CA GLU A 204 3.69 2.31 -11.90
C GLU A 204 3.49 0.81 -12.09
N TRP A 205 2.34 0.28 -11.67
CA TRP A 205 2.02 -1.14 -11.80
C TRP A 205 1.35 -1.50 -13.12
N GLN A 206 1.03 -0.51 -13.96
CA GLN A 206 0.33 -0.68 -15.24
C GLN A 206 -0.97 -1.50 -15.09
N ARG A 207 -1.70 -1.31 -13.98
CA ARG A 207 -2.91 -2.07 -13.60
C ARG A 207 -4.19 -1.24 -13.68
N LEU A 208 -4.42 -0.62 -14.84
CA LEU A 208 -5.55 0.30 -15.05
C LEU A 208 -6.91 -0.43 -15.04
N PRO A 209 -7.99 0.16 -14.50
CA PRO A 209 -9.34 -0.44 -14.50
C PRO A 209 -10.04 -0.23 -15.85
N VAL A 210 -9.45 -0.77 -16.91
CA VAL A 210 -9.99 -0.71 -18.27
C VAL A 210 -10.40 -2.12 -18.69
N THR A 211 -11.67 -2.29 -19.05
CA THR A 211 -12.26 -3.59 -19.42
C THR A 211 -12.14 -3.88 -20.93
N GLU A 212 -11.82 -2.88 -21.74
CA GLU A 212 -11.69 -3.02 -23.18
C GLU A 212 -10.39 -3.77 -23.54
N GLN A 213 -10.53 -4.80 -24.38
CA GLN A 213 -9.37 -5.53 -24.90
C GLN A 213 -8.58 -4.64 -25.85
N ALA A 214 -7.27 -4.86 -25.91
CA ALA A 214 -6.42 -4.22 -26.91
C ALA A 214 -6.89 -4.65 -28.31
N ASP A 215 -7.59 -3.75 -28.99
CA ASP A 215 -7.92 -3.92 -30.40
C ASP A 215 -6.68 -3.54 -31.25
N ASP A 216 -6.56 -4.12 -32.44
CA ASP A 216 -5.51 -3.74 -33.39
C ASP A 216 -5.89 -2.44 -34.10
N THR A 217 -6.07 -1.37 -33.31
CA THR A 217 -6.61 -0.08 -33.76
C THR A 217 -5.85 0.49 -34.95
N LEU A 218 -4.55 0.22 -35.03
CA LEU A 218 -3.66 0.71 -36.08
C LEU A 218 -3.40 -0.31 -37.19
N GLY A 219 -3.95 -1.52 -37.14
CA GLY A 219 -3.68 -2.56 -38.13
C GLY A 219 -2.22 -3.05 -38.11
N LEU A 220 -1.52 -2.89 -36.98
CA LEU A 220 -0.10 -3.21 -36.85
C LEU A 220 0.16 -4.69 -36.55
N SER A 221 -0.89 -5.51 -36.38
CA SER A 221 -0.75 -6.97 -36.19
C SER A 221 0.07 -7.66 -37.28
N VAL A 222 0.09 -7.11 -38.49
CA VAL A 222 0.91 -7.59 -39.63
C VAL A 222 2.41 -7.50 -39.34
N PHE A 223 2.84 -6.60 -38.45
CA PHE A 223 4.23 -6.43 -38.02
C PHE A 223 4.56 -7.23 -36.75
N CYS A 224 3.56 -7.81 -36.07
CA CYS A 224 3.76 -8.58 -34.83
C CYS A 224 4.39 -9.96 -35.06
N CYS A 225 4.43 -10.46 -36.31
CA CYS A 225 4.98 -11.78 -36.65
C CYS A 225 6.49 -11.94 -36.39
N ALA A 226 7.17 -10.92 -35.85
CA ALA A 226 8.62 -10.85 -35.72
C ALA A 226 9.11 -10.33 -34.35
N ASP A 227 8.30 -10.39 -33.28
CA ASP A 227 8.64 -9.83 -31.96
C ASP A 227 9.08 -8.35 -32.03
N ASN A 228 8.39 -7.55 -32.86
CA ASN A 228 8.71 -6.14 -33.03
C ASN A 228 8.16 -5.34 -31.84
N ALA A 229 9.02 -5.09 -30.85
CA ALA A 229 8.68 -4.37 -29.63
C ALA A 229 8.11 -2.96 -29.88
N LEU A 230 8.50 -2.32 -30.99
CA LEU A 230 7.96 -1.02 -31.39
C LEU A 230 6.49 -1.12 -31.82
N ALA A 231 6.14 -2.12 -32.64
CA ALA A 231 4.76 -2.34 -33.08
C ALA A 231 3.84 -2.65 -31.90
N GLU A 232 4.29 -3.47 -30.96
CA GLU A 232 3.57 -3.77 -29.72
C GLU A 232 3.35 -2.53 -28.87
N LYS A 233 4.38 -1.68 -28.70
CA LYS A 233 4.25 -0.44 -27.93
C LYS A 233 3.37 0.60 -28.60
N LEU A 234 3.39 0.71 -29.93
CA LEU A 234 2.44 1.53 -30.67
C LEU A 234 1.01 1.05 -30.44
N ASN A 235 0.73 -0.23 -30.63
CA ASN A 235 -0.60 -0.79 -30.39
C ASN A 235 -1.03 -0.60 -28.92
N LEU A 236 -0.13 -0.82 -27.97
CA LEU A 236 -0.42 -0.58 -26.56
C LEU A 236 -0.75 0.89 -26.29
N ALA A 237 0.01 1.84 -26.84
CA ALA A 237 -0.22 3.28 -26.65
C ALA A 237 -1.60 3.72 -27.16
N TYR A 238 -2.06 3.18 -28.29
CA TYR A 238 -3.36 3.47 -28.89
C TYR A 238 -4.51 2.57 -28.41
N SER A 239 -4.23 1.59 -27.55
CA SER A 239 -5.27 0.82 -26.86
C SER A 239 -6.00 1.66 -25.81
N ALA A 240 -7.20 1.24 -25.40
CA ALA A 240 -7.95 1.90 -24.33
C ALA A 240 -7.13 2.03 -23.02
N ALA A 241 -6.34 1.00 -22.67
CA ALA A 241 -5.46 1.04 -21.51
C ALA A 241 -4.33 2.07 -21.67
N GLY A 242 -3.71 2.14 -22.86
CA GLY A 242 -2.69 3.13 -23.15
C GLY A 242 -3.22 4.56 -23.14
N GLN A 243 -4.42 4.78 -23.68
CA GLN A 243 -5.07 6.09 -23.64
C GLN A 243 -5.39 6.50 -22.20
N ALA A 244 -5.95 5.60 -21.38
CA ALA A 244 -6.18 5.86 -19.96
C ALA A 244 -4.88 6.17 -19.19
N PHE A 245 -3.78 5.48 -19.51
CA PHE A 245 -2.47 5.77 -18.95
C PHE A 245 -2.00 7.18 -19.31
N ILE A 246 -2.04 7.52 -20.60
CA ILE A 246 -1.59 8.82 -21.13
C ILE A 246 -2.41 9.96 -20.53
N GLU A 247 -3.73 9.83 -20.47
CA GLU A 247 -4.61 10.85 -19.89
C GLU A 247 -4.33 11.09 -18.41
N ALA A 248 -4.17 10.03 -17.62
CA ALA A 248 -3.84 10.17 -16.21
C ALA A 248 -2.44 10.76 -15.99
N ALA A 249 -1.44 10.35 -16.78
CA ALA A 249 -0.11 10.95 -16.75
C ALA A 249 -0.15 12.45 -17.08
N LEU A 250 -0.92 12.85 -18.09
CA LEU A 250 -1.13 14.25 -18.46
C LEU A 250 -1.81 15.05 -17.32
N ASP A 251 -2.82 14.47 -16.68
CA ASP A 251 -3.53 15.09 -15.56
C ASP A 251 -2.61 15.33 -14.36
N ILE A 252 -1.79 14.32 -14.00
CA ILE A 252 -0.78 14.46 -12.97
C ILE A 252 0.23 15.55 -13.33
N LEU A 253 0.83 15.50 -14.52
CA LEU A 253 1.88 16.44 -14.92
C LEU A 253 1.36 17.88 -15.08
N ALA A 254 0.06 18.07 -15.36
CA ALA A 254 -0.56 19.39 -15.43
C ALA A 254 -0.63 20.06 -14.05
N ARG A 255 -0.97 19.30 -13.01
CA ARG A 255 -1.09 19.82 -11.65
C ARG A 255 -0.64 18.81 -10.58
N PRO A 256 0.66 18.49 -10.49
CA PRO A 256 1.13 17.50 -9.53
C PRO A 256 1.00 18.04 -8.09
N GLU A 257 0.58 17.17 -7.17
CA GLU A 257 0.38 17.53 -5.77
C GLU A 257 1.70 17.70 -5.02
N THR A 258 2.63 16.76 -5.21
CA THR A 258 3.93 16.72 -4.50
C THR A 258 5.08 16.42 -5.45
N GLN A 259 6.31 16.62 -4.96
CA GLN A 259 7.52 16.25 -5.68
C GLN A 259 7.59 14.74 -5.96
N GLU A 260 7.19 13.93 -4.98
CA GLU A 260 7.17 12.47 -5.11
C GLU A 260 6.21 12.01 -6.22
N VAL A 261 5.03 12.62 -6.29
CA VAL A 261 4.05 12.35 -7.35
C VAL A 261 4.66 12.64 -8.72
N VAL A 262 5.48 13.69 -8.88
CA VAL A 262 6.19 13.95 -10.14
C VAL A 262 7.23 12.87 -10.43
N SER A 263 8.14 12.60 -9.49
CA SER A 263 9.23 11.62 -9.67
C SER A 263 8.71 10.25 -10.06
N ARG A 264 7.76 9.72 -9.30
CA ARG A 264 7.14 8.41 -9.53
C ARG A 264 6.39 8.36 -10.87
N THR A 265 5.70 9.43 -11.24
CA THR A 265 5.01 9.50 -12.54
C THR A 265 5.98 9.52 -13.71
N LEU A 266 7.10 10.25 -13.63
CA LEU A 266 8.12 10.24 -14.69
C LEU A 266 8.73 8.84 -14.84
N ASN A 267 9.08 8.19 -13.73
CA ASN A 267 9.57 6.80 -13.75
C ASN A 267 8.54 5.84 -14.38
N ALA A 268 7.25 5.99 -14.05
CA ALA A 268 6.17 5.18 -14.61
C ALA A 268 6.02 5.40 -16.13
N ILE A 269 6.12 6.65 -16.61
CA ILE A 269 6.07 6.97 -18.04
C ILE A 269 7.22 6.27 -18.79
N GLY A 270 8.46 6.41 -18.31
CA GLY A 270 9.60 5.73 -18.92
C GLY A 270 9.43 4.21 -18.95
N ALA A 271 9.02 3.63 -17.82
CA ALA A 271 8.78 2.19 -17.72
C ALA A 271 7.67 1.70 -18.67
N PHE A 272 6.60 2.49 -18.84
CA PHE A 272 5.48 2.14 -19.72
C PHE A 272 5.90 2.13 -21.20
N PHE A 273 6.70 3.10 -21.64
CA PHE A 273 7.10 3.22 -23.05
C PHE A 273 8.41 2.50 -23.40
N ARG A 274 9.14 1.99 -22.41
CA ARG A 274 10.39 1.23 -22.64
C ARG A 274 10.13 -0.01 -23.48
N MET A 275 10.87 -0.13 -24.58
CA MET A 275 10.84 -1.28 -25.48
C MET A 275 11.81 -2.36 -24.98
N SER A 276 11.41 -3.63 -25.08
CA SER A 276 12.23 -4.78 -24.69
C SER A 276 12.30 -5.76 -25.86
N GLY A 277 13.10 -5.45 -26.88
CA GLY A 277 13.20 -6.31 -28.06
C GLY A 277 13.81 -5.60 -29.27
N ALA A 278 13.72 -6.25 -30.42
CA ALA A 278 14.15 -5.68 -31.68
C ALA A 278 13.14 -4.62 -32.15
N GLU A 279 13.66 -3.53 -32.72
CA GLU A 279 12.86 -2.45 -33.31
C GLU A 279 13.08 -2.46 -34.83
N ASP A 280 12.04 -2.80 -35.59
CA ASP A 280 12.07 -2.68 -37.06
C ASP A 280 11.36 -1.40 -37.51
N THR A 281 11.90 -0.27 -37.06
CA THR A 281 11.38 1.08 -37.32
C THR A 281 11.31 1.36 -38.83
N ALA A 282 12.31 0.92 -39.59
CA ALA A 282 12.37 1.17 -41.03
C ALA A 282 11.20 0.51 -41.76
N ARG A 283 10.88 -0.75 -41.42
CA ARG A 283 9.74 -1.45 -42.03
C ARG A 283 8.41 -0.81 -41.70
N ILE A 284 8.18 -0.43 -40.43
CA ILE A 284 6.96 0.28 -40.04
C ILE A 284 6.84 1.59 -40.82
N LEU A 285 7.91 2.38 -40.93
CA LEU A 285 7.87 3.66 -41.63
C LEU A 285 7.70 3.55 -43.16
N VAL A 286 8.13 2.43 -43.77
CA VAL A 286 7.89 2.17 -45.19
C VAL A 286 6.39 1.94 -45.45
N GLU A 287 5.73 1.17 -44.59
CA GLU A 287 4.32 0.83 -44.76
C GLU A 287 3.36 1.88 -44.15
N ARG A 288 3.79 2.57 -43.08
CA ARG A 288 3.04 3.55 -42.29
C ARG A 288 3.90 4.78 -41.95
N PRO A 289 4.26 5.60 -42.95
CA PRO A 289 5.07 6.80 -42.75
C PRO A 289 4.39 7.85 -41.86
N ASP A 290 3.06 7.81 -41.78
CA ASP A 290 2.23 8.65 -40.92
C ASP A 290 2.49 8.43 -39.42
N LEU A 291 3.04 7.28 -39.02
CA LEU A 291 3.38 6.96 -37.63
C LEU A 291 4.73 7.52 -37.17
N ALA A 292 5.48 8.21 -38.03
CA ALA A 292 6.77 8.78 -37.66
C ALA A 292 6.74 9.67 -36.40
N PRO A 293 5.76 10.57 -36.22
CA PRO A 293 5.67 11.38 -35.00
C PRO A 293 5.39 10.54 -33.75
N SER A 294 4.57 9.49 -33.89
CA SER A 294 4.23 8.57 -32.78
C SER A 294 5.45 7.76 -32.35
N ILE A 295 6.25 7.28 -33.31
CA ILE A 295 7.51 6.57 -33.02
C ILE A 295 8.50 7.48 -32.29
N GLU A 296 8.68 8.72 -32.77
CA GLU A 296 9.53 9.72 -32.10
C GLU A 296 9.07 9.97 -30.66
N ALA A 297 7.75 10.12 -30.45
CA ALA A 297 7.17 10.30 -29.13
C ALA A 297 7.44 9.10 -28.20
N LEU A 298 7.28 7.86 -28.69
CA LEU A 298 7.57 6.66 -27.91
C LEU A 298 9.03 6.59 -27.46
N HIS A 299 9.97 6.85 -28.37
CA HIS A 299 11.40 6.85 -28.03
C HIS A 299 11.76 7.94 -27.03
N ALA A 300 11.21 9.15 -27.20
CA ALA A 300 11.42 10.24 -26.26
C ALA A 300 10.86 9.91 -24.86
N LEU A 301 9.66 9.33 -24.80
CA LEU A 301 9.00 8.97 -23.55
C LEU A 301 9.68 7.79 -22.84
N ALA A 302 10.25 6.84 -23.56
CA ALA A 302 10.98 5.70 -23.00
C ALA A 302 12.23 6.11 -22.18
N LEU A 303 12.76 7.31 -22.43
CA LEU A 303 13.91 7.89 -21.72
C LEU A 303 13.51 8.78 -20.53
N VAL A 304 12.21 8.95 -20.27
CA VAL A 304 11.72 9.78 -19.18
C VAL A 304 11.91 9.06 -17.85
N ASP A 305 12.52 9.75 -16.89
CA ASP A 305 12.62 9.29 -15.51
C ASP A 305 12.81 10.50 -14.57
N GLU A 306 12.88 10.23 -13.26
CA GLU A 306 13.05 11.25 -12.24
C GLU A 306 14.38 12.02 -12.34
N SER A 307 15.40 11.49 -13.02
CA SER A 307 16.70 12.16 -13.14
C SER A 307 16.59 13.53 -13.81
N MET A 308 15.58 13.70 -14.67
CA MET A 308 15.25 14.95 -15.34
C MET A 308 14.96 16.11 -14.37
N ILE A 309 14.41 15.81 -13.19
CA ILE A 309 13.97 16.82 -12.21
C ILE A 309 14.88 16.88 -10.97
N LEU A 310 15.85 15.96 -10.82
CA LEU A 310 16.75 15.91 -9.66
C LEU A 310 17.46 17.24 -9.40
N SER A 311 17.95 17.91 -10.45
CA SER A 311 18.66 19.19 -10.31
C SER A 311 17.77 20.30 -9.72
N VAL A 312 16.46 20.24 -9.94
CA VAL A 312 15.46 21.18 -9.43
C VAL A 312 15.11 20.85 -7.99
N PHE A 313 14.77 19.59 -7.70
CA PHE A 313 14.30 19.16 -6.38
C PHE A 313 15.42 19.05 -5.34
N ALA A 314 16.65 18.72 -5.76
CA ALA A 314 17.82 18.77 -4.88
C ALA A 314 18.09 20.18 -4.30
N ARG A 315 17.54 21.24 -4.93
CA ARG A 315 17.76 22.65 -4.55
C ARG A 315 16.47 23.35 -4.12
N SER A 316 15.35 22.63 -4.04
CA SER A 316 14.05 23.26 -3.79
C SER A 316 13.07 22.30 -3.16
N THR A 317 12.52 22.69 -2.01
CA THR A 317 11.35 22.05 -1.39
C THR A 317 10.03 22.68 -1.86
N ALA A 318 10.04 23.32 -3.03
CA ALA A 318 8.85 24.02 -3.53
C ALA A 318 7.71 23.03 -3.79
N ILE A 319 6.50 23.44 -3.44
CA ILE A 319 5.23 22.74 -3.68
C ILE A 319 4.26 23.64 -4.48
N GLY A 320 3.17 23.05 -4.97
CA GLY A 320 2.10 23.80 -5.65
C GLY A 320 2.56 24.59 -6.88
N SER A 321 2.11 25.84 -7.01
CA SER A 321 2.37 26.66 -8.21
C SER A 321 3.85 26.96 -8.47
N LEU A 322 4.64 27.13 -7.40
CA LEU A 322 6.07 27.38 -7.52
C LEU A 322 6.81 26.14 -8.06
N MET A 323 6.44 24.96 -7.57
CA MET A 323 6.97 23.69 -8.07
C MET A 323 6.68 23.55 -9.57
N ARG A 324 5.41 23.75 -9.97
CA ARG A 324 4.97 23.67 -11.38
C ARG A 324 5.75 24.60 -12.29
N ARG A 325 5.99 25.85 -11.87
CA ARG A 325 6.78 26.80 -12.65
C ARG A 325 8.24 26.34 -12.82
N LYS A 326 8.83 25.72 -11.81
CA LYS A 326 10.22 25.25 -11.84
C LYS A 326 10.40 24.02 -12.73
N ILE A 327 9.48 23.06 -12.67
CA ILE A 327 9.55 21.83 -13.47
C ILE A 327 8.95 22.00 -14.87
N GLY A 328 8.17 23.05 -15.11
CA GLY A 328 7.48 23.30 -16.38
C GLY A 328 8.35 23.15 -17.64
N PRO A 329 9.55 23.75 -17.70
CA PRO A 329 10.44 23.58 -18.86
C PRO A 329 10.90 22.13 -19.10
N ILE A 330 10.92 21.30 -18.05
CA ILE A 330 11.36 19.90 -18.11
C ILE A 330 10.19 18.99 -18.50
N VAL A 331 9.00 19.26 -17.94
CA VAL A 331 7.81 18.43 -18.12
C VAL A 331 7.02 18.78 -19.39
N ALA A 332 7.13 20.02 -19.89
CA ALA A 332 6.40 20.44 -21.10
C ALA A 332 6.70 19.60 -22.35
N PRO A 333 7.98 19.25 -22.66
CA PRO A 333 8.28 18.32 -23.77
C PRO A 333 7.64 16.94 -23.58
N VAL A 334 7.69 16.39 -22.36
CA VAL A 334 7.05 15.11 -22.01
C VAL A 334 5.54 15.17 -22.28
N GLN A 335 4.88 16.23 -21.84
CA GLN A 335 3.45 16.43 -22.11
C GLN A 335 3.14 16.57 -23.60
N THR A 336 4.02 17.18 -24.40
CA THR A 336 3.84 17.29 -25.85
C THR A 336 3.87 15.91 -26.51
N HIS A 337 4.85 15.06 -26.18
CA HIS A 337 4.92 13.70 -26.70
C HIS A 337 3.71 12.86 -26.26
N LEU A 338 3.29 12.95 -24.99
CA LEU A 338 2.08 12.28 -24.49
C LEU A 338 0.82 12.72 -25.26
N ARG A 339 0.64 14.03 -25.49
CA ARG A 339 -0.52 14.54 -26.25
C ARG A 339 -0.52 14.07 -27.71
N GLY A 340 0.66 13.96 -28.32
CA GLY A 340 0.80 13.45 -29.69
C GLY A 340 0.39 11.98 -29.85
N LEU A 341 0.33 11.22 -28.74
CA LEU A 341 -0.12 9.83 -28.73
C LEU A 341 -1.60 9.67 -28.36
N LEU A 342 -2.35 10.75 -28.12
CA LEU A 342 -3.79 10.65 -27.89
C LEU A 342 -4.51 10.26 -29.18
N ALA A 343 -5.50 9.36 -29.09
CA ALA A 343 -6.23 8.81 -30.24
C ALA A 343 -6.97 9.88 -31.06
N THR A 344 -7.34 11.01 -30.46
CA THR A 344 -7.90 12.17 -31.18
C THR A 344 -6.90 12.86 -32.11
N GLN A 345 -5.61 12.54 -31.95
CA GLN A 345 -4.50 13.00 -32.78
C GLN A 345 -3.89 11.85 -33.59
N ALA A 346 -4.54 10.67 -33.62
CA ALA A 346 -4.11 9.57 -34.47
C ALA A 346 -4.25 9.97 -35.95
N PRO A 347 -3.27 9.63 -36.81
CA PRO A 347 -3.33 9.90 -38.24
C PRO A 347 -4.43 9.15 -38.98
#